data_AF-A0A3P5XX30-F1
#
_entry.id   AF-A0A3P5XX30-F1
#
_cell.length_a   1.000
_cell.length_b   1.000
_cell.length_c   1.000
_cell.angle_alpha   90.00
_cell.angle_beta   90.00
_cell.angle_gamma   90.00
#
_symmetry.space_group_name_H-M   'P 1'
#
loop_
_entity.id
_entity.type
_entity.pdbx_description
1 polymer ?
#
loop_
_entity_poly.entity_id
_entity_poly.type
_entity_poly.pdbx_seq_one_letter_code
_entity_poly.pdbx_strand_id
1 'polypeptide(L)'
;MKRSAQYIITYNTILFLPEYDDAGNLYTKVFDGGSPFVVEMNPTELIDFNLKYYGSSLKGARESANMILGDTKMHPVNVIEKLGIFWFPSKSPEENDCVWFALHHIENTIKLSSKETEIILSGGSKIIIAISKSSFEGKILKAYKLKGKLDIRTREMPMRVNESKGLYHIFKSGSGLNFVVIHETEE
;
A
#
# COMPACT_ATOMS: atom_id res chain seq x y z
N MET A 1 25.29 -13.46 -4.85
CA MET A 1 24.06 -12.66 -5.00
C MET A 1 24.07 -11.56 -3.96
N LYS A 2 23.82 -10.29 -4.32
CA LYS A 2 23.80 -9.18 -3.35
C LYS A 2 22.58 -9.36 -2.44
N ARG A 3 22.80 -9.43 -1.12
CA ARG A 3 21.75 -9.53 -0.10
C ARG A 3 21.72 -8.24 0.71
N SER A 4 20.52 -7.79 1.09
CA SER A 4 20.31 -6.65 1.97
C SER A 4 19.33 -7.03 3.07
N ALA A 5 19.51 -6.51 4.28
CA ALA A 5 18.56 -6.70 5.36
C ALA A 5 17.24 -5.94 5.11
N GLN A 6 17.29 -4.85 4.34
CA GLN A 6 16.13 -3.97 4.12
C GLN A 6 16.14 -3.33 2.73
N TYR A 7 14.97 -2.87 2.29
CA TYR A 7 14.79 -2.12 1.06
C TYR A 7 13.64 -1.13 1.19
N ILE A 8 13.83 0.08 0.63
CA ILE A 8 12.84 1.15 0.60
C ILE A 8 12.26 1.25 -0.81
N ILE A 9 10.94 1.06 -0.91
CA ILE A 9 10.16 1.21 -2.14
C ILE A 9 10.37 2.62 -2.68
N THR A 10 10.67 2.69 -3.97
CA THR A 10 10.73 3.93 -4.74
C THR A 10 9.72 3.87 -5.87
N TYR A 11 9.61 4.95 -6.64
CA TYR A 11 8.77 4.95 -7.84
C TYR A 11 9.22 3.91 -8.88
N ASN A 12 10.49 3.48 -8.87
CA ASN A 12 11.02 2.50 -9.82
C ASN A 12 10.78 1.04 -9.39
N THR A 13 10.30 0.81 -8.16
CA THR A 13 10.09 -0.55 -7.65
C THR A 13 8.88 -1.20 -8.32
N ILE A 14 9.12 -2.27 -9.07
CA ILE A 14 8.15 -2.94 -9.95
C ILE A 14 7.34 -4.00 -9.20
N LEU A 15 8.02 -4.95 -8.55
CA LEU A 15 7.38 -6.05 -7.82
C LEU A 15 8.28 -6.66 -6.76
N PHE A 16 7.66 -7.36 -5.83
CA PHE A 16 8.30 -8.24 -4.87
C PHE A 16 7.89 -9.69 -5.15
N LEU A 17 8.88 -10.49 -5.50
CA LEU A 17 8.71 -11.91 -5.79
C LEU A 17 9.17 -12.74 -4.58
N PRO A 18 8.41 -13.76 -4.15
CA PRO A 18 8.86 -14.70 -3.13
C PRO A 18 10.05 -15.51 -3.66
N GLU A 19 11.10 -15.63 -2.87
CA GLU A 19 12.32 -16.39 -3.20
C GLU A 19 12.74 -17.22 -1.99
N TYR A 20 12.95 -18.52 -2.18
CA TYR A 20 13.45 -19.41 -1.12
C TYR A 20 14.95 -19.57 -1.22
N ASP A 21 15.63 -19.62 -0.07
CA ASP A 21 17.00 -20.12 -0.02
C ASP A 21 17.03 -21.66 0.11
N ASP A 22 18.24 -22.23 0.07
CA ASP A 22 18.45 -23.68 0.17
C ASP A 22 18.01 -24.27 1.52
N ALA A 23 17.85 -23.43 2.55
CA ALA A 23 17.39 -23.81 3.88
C ALA A 23 15.86 -23.70 4.03
N GLY A 24 15.14 -23.24 2.99
CA GLY A 24 13.69 -23.07 3.00
C GLY A 24 13.21 -21.77 3.64
N ASN A 25 14.10 -20.80 3.89
CA ASN A 25 13.70 -19.48 4.37
C ASN A 25 13.09 -18.67 3.22
N LEU A 26 11.92 -18.07 3.47
CA LEU A 26 11.25 -17.21 2.50
C LEU A 26 11.77 -15.77 2.58
N TYR A 27 12.31 -15.31 1.46
CA TYR A 27 12.82 -13.96 1.24
C TYR A 27 12.10 -13.28 0.08
N THR A 28 12.53 -12.04 -0.21
CA THR A 28 11.99 -11.26 -1.31
C THR A 28 13.06 -11.01 -2.36
N LYS A 29 12.78 -11.37 -3.60
CA LYS A 29 13.52 -10.88 -4.76
C LYS A 29 12.87 -9.60 -5.27
N VAL A 30 13.63 -8.51 -5.22
CA VAL A 30 13.17 -7.16 -5.57
C VAL A 30 13.52 -6.87 -7.03
N PHE A 31 12.55 -6.32 -7.76
CA PHE A 31 12.73 -5.76 -9.09
C PHE A 31 12.48 -4.26 -9.03
N ASP A 32 13.50 -3.44 -9.27
CA ASP A 32 13.44 -1.97 -9.16
C ASP A 32 13.97 -1.20 -10.38
N GLY A 33 13.99 -1.87 -11.54
CA GLY A 33 14.54 -1.33 -12.79
C GLY A 33 16.02 -1.63 -13.00
N GLY A 34 16.75 -2.06 -11.95
CA GLY A 34 18.11 -2.56 -12.06
C GLY A 34 18.19 -4.09 -12.14
N SER A 35 19.39 -4.62 -11.87
CA SER A 35 19.56 -6.06 -11.66
C SER A 35 18.83 -6.52 -10.40
N PRO A 36 18.01 -7.58 -10.46
CA PRO A 36 17.30 -8.07 -9.27
C PRO A 36 18.26 -8.49 -8.16
N PHE A 37 17.84 -8.26 -6.91
CA PHE A 37 18.58 -8.65 -5.71
C PHE A 37 17.62 -9.16 -4.64
N VAL A 38 18.16 -9.77 -3.58
CA VAL A 38 17.36 -10.37 -2.52
C VAL A 38 17.44 -9.56 -1.23
N VAL A 39 16.28 -9.45 -0.57
CA VAL A 39 16.09 -8.83 0.73
C VAL A 39 15.67 -9.91 1.73
N GLU A 40 16.28 -9.90 2.92
CA GLU A 40 16.07 -10.90 3.97
C GLU A 40 14.77 -10.68 4.77
N MET A 41 13.67 -10.45 4.06
CA MET A 41 12.30 -10.34 4.56
C MET A 41 11.37 -11.01 3.57
N ASN A 42 10.28 -11.64 4.02
CA ASN A 42 9.29 -12.13 3.07
C ASN A 42 8.52 -10.96 2.40
N PRO A 43 7.84 -11.18 1.25
CA PRO A 43 7.23 -10.07 0.51
C PRO A 43 6.23 -9.24 1.31
N THR A 44 5.43 -9.87 2.16
CA THR A 44 4.42 -9.20 2.97
C THR A 44 5.04 -8.42 4.12
N GLU A 45 6.07 -8.96 4.77
CA GLU A 45 6.88 -8.25 5.76
C GLU A 45 7.55 -7.02 5.16
N LEU A 46 8.12 -7.14 3.95
CA LEU A 46 8.78 -6.02 3.28
C LEU A 46 7.79 -4.90 2.91
N ILE A 47 6.55 -5.25 2.54
CA ILE A 47 5.47 -4.27 2.35
C ILE A 47 5.12 -3.56 3.67
N ASP A 48 4.95 -4.30 4.76
CA ASP A 48 4.66 -3.70 6.07
C ASP A 48 5.81 -2.81 6.58
N PHE A 49 7.05 -3.23 6.37
CA PHE A 49 8.25 -2.43 6.63
C PHE A 49 8.20 -1.09 5.89
N ASN A 50 7.87 -1.11 4.60
CA ASN A 50 7.76 0.10 3.79
C ASN A 50 6.58 0.99 4.21
N LEU A 51 5.43 0.40 4.53
CA LEU A 51 4.30 1.15 5.08
C LEU A 51 4.70 1.87 6.37
N LYS A 52 5.40 1.19 7.29
CA LYS A 52 5.94 1.78 8.52
C LYS A 52 6.93 2.91 8.24
N TYR A 53 7.84 2.72 7.28
CA TYR A 53 8.80 3.75 6.88
C TYR A 53 8.10 5.05 6.44
N TYR A 54 6.97 4.95 5.72
CA TYR A 54 6.18 6.11 5.27
C TYR A 54 5.07 6.56 6.25
N GLY A 55 5.08 6.07 7.50
CA GLY A 55 4.17 6.53 8.56
C GLY A 55 2.82 5.82 8.62
N SER A 56 2.73 4.60 8.07
CA SER A 56 1.53 3.75 8.06
C SER A 56 1.84 2.35 8.63
N SER A 57 0.96 1.38 8.40
CA SER A 57 1.19 -0.05 8.64
C SER A 57 0.30 -0.88 7.73
N LEU A 58 0.65 -2.14 7.49
CA LEU A 58 -0.18 -3.08 6.73
C LEU A 58 -1.56 -3.24 7.36
N LYS A 59 -1.64 -3.29 8.70
CA LYS A 59 -2.91 -3.34 9.43
C LYS A 59 -3.77 -2.11 9.14
N GLY A 60 -3.24 -0.91 9.38
CA GLY A 60 -3.99 0.34 9.16
C GLY A 60 -4.36 0.56 7.69
N ALA A 61 -3.47 0.19 6.75
CA ALA A 61 -3.74 0.26 5.31
C ALA A 61 -4.88 -0.68 4.90
N ARG A 62 -4.90 -1.92 5.41
CA ARG A 62 -6.00 -2.88 5.19
C ARG A 62 -7.32 -2.39 5.79
N GLU A 63 -7.30 -1.89 7.02
CA GLU A 63 -8.49 -1.34 7.69
C GLU A 63 -9.08 -0.14 6.91
N SER A 64 -8.22 0.79 6.48
CA SER A 64 -8.62 1.94 5.66
C SER A 64 -9.20 1.50 4.31
N ALA A 65 -8.51 0.58 3.62
CA ALA A 65 -8.99 0.02 2.36
C ALA A 65 -10.35 -0.69 2.54
N ASN A 66 -10.55 -1.43 3.63
CA ASN A 66 -11.82 -2.09 3.94
C ASN A 66 -12.94 -1.08 4.18
N MET A 67 -12.68 -0.01 4.93
CA MET A 67 -13.64 1.07 5.14
C MET A 67 -14.04 1.76 3.82
N ILE A 68 -13.12 1.85 2.85
CA ILE A 68 -13.33 2.56 1.59
C ILE A 68 -13.99 1.67 0.52
N LEU A 69 -13.57 0.42 0.43
CA LEU A 69 -14.00 -0.52 -0.60
C LEU A 69 -15.17 -1.41 -0.15
N GLY A 70 -15.41 -1.53 1.15
CA GLY A 70 -16.29 -2.53 1.76
C GLY A 70 -15.56 -3.85 2.05
N ASP A 71 -16.32 -4.82 2.58
CA ASP A 71 -15.85 -6.16 2.98
C ASP A 71 -15.24 -6.93 1.81
N THR A 72 -13.96 -6.69 1.59
CA THR A 72 -13.19 -7.23 0.47
C THR A 72 -12.01 -7.98 1.03
N LYS A 73 -11.63 -9.10 0.43
CA LYS A 73 -10.38 -9.80 0.76
C LYS A 73 -9.25 -9.27 -0.12
N MET A 74 -8.01 -9.38 0.38
CA MET A 74 -6.77 -9.04 -0.35
C MET A 74 -6.73 -7.58 -0.79
N HIS A 75 -6.80 -6.66 0.18
CA HIS A 75 -6.86 -5.24 -0.12
C HIS A 75 -5.56 -4.74 -0.77
N PRO A 76 -5.66 -3.89 -1.80
CA PRO A 76 -4.56 -3.03 -2.20
C PRO A 76 -4.20 -2.07 -1.06
N VAL A 77 -2.94 -1.64 -1.01
CA VAL A 77 -2.42 -0.71 0.00
C VAL A 77 -1.82 0.51 -0.66
N ASN A 78 -2.05 1.68 -0.07
CA ASN A 78 -1.37 2.92 -0.44
C ASN A 78 -0.04 2.97 0.31
N VAL A 79 1.08 2.71 -0.38
CA VAL A 79 2.41 2.66 0.26
C VAL A 79 2.98 4.06 0.42
N ILE A 80 2.89 4.88 -0.63
CA ILE A 80 3.41 6.25 -0.63
C ILE A 80 2.30 7.18 -1.13
N GLU A 81 1.50 7.69 -0.20
CA GLU A 81 0.33 8.51 -0.51
C GLU A 81 0.66 9.72 -1.38
N LYS A 82 1.72 10.47 -1.02
CA LYS A 82 2.16 11.68 -1.72
C LYS A 82 2.53 11.44 -3.19
N LEU A 83 2.89 10.20 -3.54
CA LEU A 83 3.25 9.82 -4.91
C LEU A 83 2.16 8.97 -5.58
N GLY A 84 1.04 8.69 -4.89
CA GLY A 84 -0.02 7.82 -5.39
C GLY A 84 0.48 6.42 -5.77
N ILE A 85 1.45 5.89 -5.00
CA ILE A 85 2.04 4.56 -5.21
C ILE A 85 1.23 3.53 -4.42
N PHE A 86 0.49 2.71 -5.17
CA PHE A 86 -0.35 1.64 -4.65
C PHE A 86 0.25 0.29 -4.98
N TRP A 87 0.17 -0.63 -4.04
CA TRP A 87 0.61 -2.00 -4.19
C TRP A 87 -0.55 -2.95 -3.93
N PHE A 88 -0.55 -4.11 -4.58
CA PHE A 88 -1.57 -5.13 -4.35
C PHE A 88 -0.98 -6.55 -4.43
N PRO A 89 -1.51 -7.48 -3.64
CA PRO A 89 -1.03 -8.86 -3.64
C PRO A 89 -1.68 -9.67 -4.76
N SER A 90 -0.98 -10.68 -5.30
CA SER A 90 -1.51 -11.59 -6.32
C SER A 90 -2.56 -12.56 -5.78
N LYS A 91 -2.48 -12.87 -4.48
CA LYS A 91 -3.28 -13.82 -3.71
C LYS A 91 -3.38 -13.38 -2.24
N SER A 92 -3.73 -14.26 -1.30
CA SER A 92 -3.67 -13.91 0.12
C SER A 92 -2.23 -13.57 0.53
N PRO A 93 -1.97 -12.43 1.19
CA PRO A 93 -0.62 -12.08 1.66
C PRO A 93 -0.01 -13.07 2.67
N GLU A 94 -0.85 -13.93 3.23
CA GLU A 94 -0.47 -15.02 4.13
C GLU A 94 -0.01 -16.27 3.34
N GLU A 95 -0.24 -16.32 2.02
CA GLU A 95 0.28 -17.38 1.16
C GLU A 95 1.74 -17.13 0.77
N ASN A 96 2.53 -18.19 0.88
CA ASN A 96 3.98 -18.22 0.72
C ASN A 96 4.50 -17.89 -0.70
N ASP A 97 3.67 -18.02 -1.73
CA ASP A 97 3.98 -17.68 -3.12
C ASP A 97 3.23 -16.41 -3.57
N CYS A 98 2.80 -15.57 -2.61
CA CYS A 98 2.20 -14.28 -2.89
C CYS A 98 3.20 -13.29 -3.48
N VAL A 99 2.88 -12.79 -4.68
CA VAL A 99 3.64 -11.74 -5.36
C VAL A 99 2.96 -10.41 -5.09
N TRP A 100 3.74 -9.39 -4.75
CA TRP A 100 3.23 -8.04 -4.60
C TRP A 100 3.62 -7.18 -5.80
N PHE A 101 2.66 -6.47 -6.36
CA PHE A 101 2.82 -5.67 -7.57
C PHE A 101 2.60 -4.19 -7.29
N ALA A 102 3.45 -3.34 -7.84
CA ALA A 102 3.19 -1.92 -7.94
C ALA A 102 2.18 -1.64 -9.05
N LEU A 103 1.07 -0.97 -8.72
CA LEU A 103 -0.05 -0.74 -9.62
C LEU A 103 0.36 0.03 -10.88
N HIS A 104 1.22 1.04 -10.75
CA HIS A 104 1.62 1.91 -11.86
C HIS A 104 2.60 1.25 -12.84
N HIS A 105 3.13 0.06 -12.49
CA HIS A 105 4.02 -0.71 -13.36
C HIS A 105 3.28 -1.81 -14.14
N ILE A 106 1.98 -1.99 -13.96
CA ILE A 106 1.20 -2.95 -14.75
C ILE A 106 0.78 -2.29 -16.07
N GLU A 107 1.32 -2.79 -17.19
CA GLU A 107 1.02 -2.26 -18.53
C GLU A 107 -0.13 -3.04 -19.20
N ASN A 108 -0.09 -4.37 -19.16
CA ASN A 108 -1.09 -5.21 -19.81
C ASN A 108 -1.20 -6.61 -19.17
N THR A 109 -2.30 -7.30 -19.42
CA THR A 109 -2.53 -8.68 -18.98
C THR A 109 -3.03 -9.55 -20.13
N ILE A 110 -2.37 -10.69 -20.34
CA ILE A 110 -2.67 -11.65 -21.41
C ILE A 110 -3.11 -12.97 -20.78
N LYS A 111 -4.27 -13.48 -21.21
CA LYS A 111 -4.75 -14.78 -20.76
C LYS A 111 -3.95 -15.88 -21.46
N LEU A 112 -3.25 -16.71 -20.69
CA LEU A 112 -2.58 -17.90 -21.23
C LEU A 112 -3.46 -19.15 -21.11
N SER A 113 -4.14 -19.31 -19.98
CA SER A 113 -5.06 -20.43 -19.74
C SER A 113 -6.26 -20.01 -18.89
N SER A 114 -7.09 -20.95 -18.46
CA SER A 114 -8.17 -20.66 -17.49
C SER A 114 -7.63 -20.32 -16.10
N LYS A 115 -6.37 -20.68 -15.79
CA LYS A 115 -5.74 -20.51 -14.48
C LYS A 115 -4.41 -19.76 -14.53
N GLU A 116 -3.97 -19.30 -15.69
CA GLU A 116 -2.68 -18.59 -15.83
C GLU A 116 -2.82 -17.32 -16.65
N THR A 117 -2.05 -16.31 -16.25
CA THR A 117 -2.01 -14.99 -16.89
C THR A 117 -0.57 -14.53 -17.01
N GLU A 118 -0.20 -14.02 -18.18
CA GLU A 118 1.03 -13.26 -18.41
C GLU A 118 0.77 -11.79 -18.12
N ILE A 119 1.59 -11.21 -17.25
CA ILE A 119 1.55 -9.80 -16.86
C ILE A 119 2.71 -9.10 -17.54
N ILE A 120 2.41 -8.08 -18.33
CA ILE A 120 3.39 -7.19 -18.95
C ILE A 120 3.61 -6.03 -17.99
N LEU A 121 4.86 -5.86 -17.59
CA LEU A 121 5.33 -4.86 -16.64
C LEU A 121 6.06 -3.74 -17.39
N SER A 122 6.18 -2.58 -16.74
CA SER A 122 6.94 -1.45 -17.26
C SER A 122 8.34 -1.86 -17.74
N GLY A 123 8.74 -1.35 -18.91
CA GLY A 123 10.01 -1.72 -19.53
C GLY A 123 9.97 -3.05 -20.26
N GLY A 124 8.78 -3.60 -20.53
CA GLY A 124 8.57 -4.80 -21.34
C GLY A 124 8.86 -6.12 -20.65
N SER A 125 9.18 -6.11 -19.36
CA SER A 125 9.37 -7.32 -18.56
C SER A 125 8.07 -8.08 -18.40
N LYS A 126 8.16 -9.41 -18.26
CA LYS A 126 6.98 -10.29 -18.21
C LYS A 126 7.08 -11.27 -17.06
N ILE A 127 5.94 -11.56 -16.44
CA ILE A 127 5.81 -12.61 -15.43
C ILE A 127 4.53 -13.41 -15.67
N ILE A 128 4.61 -14.72 -15.52
CA ILE A 128 3.45 -15.60 -15.57
C ILE A 128 3.07 -15.98 -14.13
N ILE A 129 1.79 -15.84 -13.81
CA ILE A 129 1.26 -16.16 -12.48
C ILE A 129 0.07 -17.12 -12.61
N ALA A 130 -0.03 -18.04 -11.65
CA ALA A 130 -1.09 -19.06 -11.56
C ALA A 130 -2.42 -18.48 -11.04
N ILE A 131 -2.95 -17.49 -11.76
CA ILE A 131 -4.28 -16.93 -11.54
C ILE A 131 -4.95 -16.65 -12.88
N SER A 132 -6.28 -16.75 -12.92
CA SER A 132 -7.05 -16.37 -14.11
C SER A 132 -6.96 -14.86 -14.38
N LYS A 133 -6.98 -14.48 -15.65
CA LYS A 133 -6.87 -13.08 -16.08
C LYS A 133 -7.90 -12.19 -15.38
N SER A 134 -9.17 -12.61 -15.36
CA SER A 134 -10.26 -11.87 -14.72
C SER A 134 -10.05 -11.68 -13.22
N SER A 135 -9.51 -12.69 -12.51
CA SER A 135 -9.23 -12.57 -11.07
C SER A 135 -8.06 -11.64 -10.77
N PHE A 136 -7.08 -11.54 -11.66
CA PHE A 136 -5.99 -10.57 -11.56
C PHE A 136 -6.46 -9.15 -11.92
N GLU A 137 -7.17 -8.97 -13.03
CA GLU A 137 -7.77 -7.68 -13.41
C GLU A 137 -8.74 -7.15 -12.36
N GLY A 138 -9.48 -8.02 -11.67
CA GLY A 138 -10.31 -7.63 -10.53
C GLY A 138 -9.49 -7.02 -9.37
N LYS A 139 -8.24 -7.43 -9.17
CA LYS A 139 -7.34 -6.85 -8.16
C LYS A 139 -6.81 -5.48 -8.62
N ILE A 140 -6.43 -5.36 -9.88
CA ILE A 140 -6.07 -4.08 -10.50
C ILE A 140 -7.21 -3.08 -10.36
N LEU A 141 -8.44 -3.49 -10.69
CA LEU A 141 -9.63 -2.62 -10.61
C LEU A 141 -9.91 -2.17 -9.16
N LYS A 142 -9.75 -3.06 -8.17
CA LYS A 142 -9.86 -2.69 -6.76
C LYS A 142 -8.80 -1.66 -6.36
N ALA A 143 -7.56 -1.81 -6.83
CA ALA A 143 -6.47 -0.89 -6.55
C ALA A 143 -6.74 0.50 -7.16
N TYR A 144 -7.17 0.57 -8.42
CA TYR A 144 -7.60 1.83 -9.04
C TYR A 144 -8.81 2.45 -8.33
N LYS A 145 -9.79 1.65 -7.91
CA LYS A 145 -10.96 2.14 -7.17
C LYS A 145 -10.56 2.73 -5.82
N LEU A 146 -9.64 2.10 -5.09
CA LEU A 146 -9.12 2.64 -3.83
C LEU A 146 -8.41 3.97 -4.07
N LYS A 147 -7.48 4.00 -5.05
CA LYS A 147 -6.75 5.21 -5.45
C LYS A 147 -7.71 6.36 -5.77
N GLY A 148 -8.65 6.15 -6.69
CA GLY A 148 -9.61 7.19 -7.07
C GLY A 148 -10.47 7.69 -5.91
N LYS A 149 -10.92 6.81 -5.01
CA LYS A 149 -11.69 7.23 -3.83
C LYS A 149 -10.86 8.05 -2.83
N LEU A 150 -9.59 7.71 -2.64
CA LEU A 150 -8.68 8.49 -1.80
C LEU A 150 -8.36 9.84 -2.45
N ASP A 151 -8.04 9.86 -3.74
CA ASP A 151 -7.75 11.10 -4.48
C ASP A 151 -8.92 12.09 -4.42
N ILE A 152 -10.16 11.61 -4.59
CA ILE A 152 -11.37 12.42 -4.43
C ILE A 152 -11.47 12.99 -3.01
N ARG A 153 -11.30 12.17 -1.97
CA ARG A 153 -11.38 12.62 -0.57
C ARG A 153 -10.32 13.67 -0.22
N THR A 154 -9.10 13.49 -0.71
CA THR A 154 -8.00 14.45 -0.49
C THR A 154 -8.26 15.77 -1.22
N ARG A 155 -8.77 15.71 -2.45
CA ARG A 155 -9.09 16.92 -3.25
C ARG A 155 -10.31 17.68 -2.71
N GLU A 156 -11.34 16.96 -2.27
CA GLU A 156 -12.57 17.52 -1.73
C GLU A 156 -12.45 17.88 -0.25
N MET A 157 -11.30 17.63 0.38
CA MET A 157 -11.04 17.99 1.77
C MET A 157 -11.23 19.51 1.93
N PRO A 158 -12.29 19.96 2.62
CA PRO A 158 -12.52 21.38 2.75
C PRO A 158 -11.48 21.91 3.73
N MET A 159 -10.50 22.66 3.22
CA MET A 159 -9.61 23.50 4.02
C MET A 159 -10.44 24.65 4.59
N ARG A 160 -11.29 24.38 5.59
CA ARG A 160 -12.00 25.41 6.33
C ARG A 160 -11.00 26.13 7.23
N VAL A 161 -10.26 27.07 6.64
CA VAL A 161 -9.55 28.08 7.41
C VAL A 161 -10.62 29.06 7.89
N ASN A 162 -11.07 28.88 9.13
CA ASN A 162 -11.91 29.88 9.76
C ASN A 162 -11.00 31.06 10.12
N GLU A 163 -11.11 32.18 9.40
CA GLU A 163 -10.28 33.38 9.64
C GLU A 163 -10.61 34.02 11.00
N SER A 164 -11.86 33.89 11.48
CA SER A 164 -12.24 34.20 12.85
C SER A 164 -12.02 32.98 13.75
N LYS A 165 -10.77 32.76 14.17
CA LYS A 165 -10.51 31.84 15.29
C LYS A 165 -10.93 32.55 16.58
N GLY A 166 -11.98 32.06 17.24
CA GLY A 166 -12.26 32.48 18.61
C GLY A 166 -11.05 32.20 19.50
N LEU A 167 -10.71 33.13 20.38
CA LEU A 167 -9.63 32.93 21.35
C LEU A 167 -10.21 32.17 22.54
N TYR A 168 -9.54 31.09 22.95
CA TYR A 168 -9.99 30.24 24.05
C TYR A 168 -8.88 30.06 25.08
N HIS A 169 -9.24 30.18 26.35
CA HIS A 169 -8.40 29.74 27.48
C HIS A 169 -8.81 28.33 27.88
N ILE A 170 -7.88 27.39 27.75
CA ILE A 170 -8.11 25.97 28.06
C ILE A 170 -7.20 25.59 29.21
N PHE A 171 -7.77 25.20 30.34
CA PHE A 171 -7.00 24.82 31.53
C PHE A 171 -7.65 23.67 32.29
N LYS A 172 -6.89 23.01 33.15
CA LYS A 172 -7.37 21.93 34.00
C LYS A 172 -7.55 22.45 35.42
N SER A 173 -8.78 22.44 35.92
CA SER A 173 -9.09 22.90 37.29
C SER A 173 -8.99 21.72 38.26
N GLY A 174 -7.94 21.69 39.08
CA GLY A 174 -7.77 20.76 40.20
C GLY A 174 -7.88 19.28 39.82
N SER A 175 -8.70 18.52 40.57
CA SER A 175 -8.94 17.09 40.39
C SER A 175 -10.01 16.75 39.32
N GLY A 176 -10.50 17.75 38.58
CA GLY A 176 -11.46 17.54 37.51
C GLY A 176 -10.90 16.67 36.39
N LEU A 177 -11.72 15.75 35.86
CA LEU A 177 -11.34 14.89 34.74
C LEU A 177 -11.25 15.66 33.41
N ASN A 178 -12.07 16.69 33.24
CA ASN A 178 -12.21 17.45 32.01
C ASN A 178 -11.40 18.76 32.01
N PHE A 179 -11.05 19.24 30.83
CA PHE A 179 -10.55 20.61 30.64
C PHE A 179 -11.70 21.61 30.71
N VAL A 180 -11.45 22.75 31.34
CA VAL A 180 -12.31 23.93 31.31
C VAL A 180 -11.91 24.77 30.11
N VAL A 181 -12.88 25.20 29.31
CA VAL A 181 -12.69 26.02 28.12
C VAL A 181 -13.47 27.32 28.31
N ILE A 182 -12.79 28.46 28.29
CA ILE A 182 -13.38 29.79 28.35
C ILE A 182 -13.16 30.47 27.00
N HIS A 183 -14.21 31.01 26.39
CA HIS A 183 -14.13 31.80 25.16
C HIS A 183 -13.91 33.27 25.52
N GLU A 184 -12.83 33.88 25.02
CA GLU A 184 -12.62 35.33 25.10
C GLU A 184 -13.51 36.00 24.05
N THR A 185 -14.52 36.72 24.51
CA THR A 185 -15.24 37.70 23.68
C THR A 185 -14.46 38.99 23.67
N GLU A 186 -14.08 39.51 22.49
CA GLU A 186 -13.62 40.89 22.34
C GLU A 186 -14.75 41.83 22.84
N GLU A 187 -14.44 42.72 23.78
CA GLU A 187 -15.33 43.81 24.24
C GLU A 187 -15.59 44.84 23.14
#